data_AF-A0A4Q2D2R8-F1
#
_entry.id   AF-A0A4Q2D2R8-F1
#
_cell.length_a   1.000
_cell.length_b   1.000
_cell.length_c   1.000
_cell.angle_alpha   90.00
_cell.angle_beta   90.00
_cell.angle_gamma   90.00
#
_symmetry.space_group_name_H-M   'P 1'
#
loop_
_entity.id
_entity.type
_entity.pdbx_description
1 polymer ?
#
loop_
_entity_poly.entity_id
_entity_poly.type
_entity_poly.pdbx_seq_one_letter_code
_entity_poly.pdbx_strand_id
1 'polypeptide(L)'
;MASITNRELGDGYIAGIRLVIIPYTSLGLQGERRSYGAPTVSSHFIYSKNKAPGLLEKVAKGQGMQIVYICPEMLESPAIARVLHSLPFKSQLSGIFLDEAHTVQESKTWHLAYSNLHLLRRVCGLEDVPMVVLSTALPTVY
;
A
#
# COMPACT_ATOMS: atom_id res chain seq x y z
N MET A 1 -4.99 45.29 -20.17
CA MET A 1 -3.75 44.91 -19.46
C MET A 1 -4.12 43.89 -18.41
N ALA A 2 -3.82 42.61 -18.68
CA ALA A 2 -4.30 41.50 -17.89
C ALA A 2 -3.51 41.35 -16.58
N SER A 3 -4.26 41.22 -15.50
CA SER A 3 -3.82 40.90 -14.14
C SER A 3 -3.19 39.51 -14.12
N ILE A 4 -1.94 39.41 -13.67
CA ILE A 4 -1.26 38.14 -13.45
C ILE A 4 -1.81 37.56 -12.14
N THR A 5 -2.86 36.75 -12.25
CA THR A 5 -3.36 35.92 -11.15
C THR A 5 -2.31 34.88 -10.76
N ASN A 6 -1.95 34.84 -9.47
CA ASN A 6 -1.13 33.83 -8.80
C ASN A 6 -1.74 32.41 -8.88
N ARG A 7 -1.84 31.82 -10.08
CA ARG A 7 -2.38 30.46 -10.30
C ARG A 7 -1.36 29.45 -10.85
N GLU A 8 -0.07 29.81 -10.89
CA GLU A 8 1.01 28.97 -11.40
C GLU A 8 2.02 28.52 -10.33
N LEU A 9 1.57 28.39 -9.08
CA LEU A 9 2.20 27.50 -8.10
C LEU A 9 1.25 26.30 -7.93
N GLY A 10 1.10 25.52 -8.99
CA GLY A 10 0.33 24.27 -8.95
C GLY A 10 1.06 23.26 -8.08
N ASP A 11 0.35 22.70 -7.08
CA ASP A 11 0.76 21.64 -6.17
C ASP A 11 1.41 20.45 -6.90
N GLY A 12 2.70 20.56 -7.22
CA GLY A 12 3.52 19.52 -7.84
C GLY A 12 3.89 18.39 -6.87
N TYR A 13 2.98 18.00 -5.98
CA TYR A 13 3.14 16.73 -5.28
C TYR A 13 2.79 15.62 -6.27
N ILE A 14 3.79 14.85 -6.68
CA ILE A 14 3.60 13.62 -7.43
C ILE A 14 2.60 12.77 -6.65
N ALA A 15 1.38 12.67 -7.17
CA ALA A 15 0.38 11.75 -6.65
C ALA A 15 0.98 10.34 -6.69
N GLY A 16 0.81 9.61 -5.59
CA GLY A 16 1.58 8.40 -5.38
C GLY A 16 0.98 7.58 -4.24
N ILE A 17 0.65 6.34 -4.57
CA ILE A 17 0.22 5.33 -3.64
C ILE A 17 1.46 4.56 -3.19
N ARG A 18 1.58 4.34 -1.88
CA ARG A 18 2.53 3.38 -1.29
C ARG A 18 1.72 2.27 -0.65
N LEU A 19 1.92 1.04 -1.10
CA LEU A 19 1.29 -0.13 -0.51
C LEU A 19 2.23 -0.72 0.55
N VAL A 20 1.77 -0.82 1.79
CA VAL A 20 2.54 -1.37 2.91
C VAL A 20 1.86 -2.63 3.41
N ILE A 21 2.53 -3.76 3.26
CA ILE A 21 2.05 -5.09 3.66
C ILE A 21 2.61 -5.38 5.05
N ILE A 22 1.73 -5.64 6.01
CA ILE A 22 2.06 -5.73 7.45
C ILE A 22 1.41 -6.97 8.09
N PRO A 23 2.11 -7.68 9.00
CA PRO A 23 1.58 -8.93 9.54
C PRO A 23 0.57 -8.71 10.64
N TYR A 24 0.78 -7.65 11.42
CA TYR A 24 0.05 -7.42 12.65
C TYR A 24 -0.94 -6.27 12.49
N THR A 25 -2.20 -6.54 12.84
CA THR A 25 -3.28 -5.54 12.79
C THR A 25 -2.94 -4.31 13.64
N SER A 26 -2.26 -4.50 14.77
CA SER A 26 -1.80 -3.42 15.65
C SER A 26 -0.86 -2.44 14.94
N LEU A 27 0.08 -2.93 14.12
CA LEU A 27 0.98 -2.09 13.33
C LEU A 27 0.22 -1.29 12.27
N GLY A 28 -0.80 -1.89 11.66
CA GLY A 28 -1.67 -1.21 10.69
C GLY A 28 -2.46 -0.07 11.29
N LEU A 29 -3.08 -0.31 12.45
CA LEU A 29 -3.80 0.72 13.20
C LEU A 29 -2.86 1.86 13.63
N GLN A 30 -1.63 1.55 14.00
CA GLN A 30 -0.62 2.58 14.29
C GLN A 30 -0.23 3.36 13.02
N GLY A 31 -0.01 2.67 11.90
CA GLY A 31 0.33 3.27 10.61
C GLY A 31 -0.75 4.20 10.07
N GLU A 32 -2.02 3.83 10.22
CA GLU A 32 -3.17 4.68 9.86
C GLU A 32 -3.22 5.97 10.69
N ARG A 33 -2.91 5.88 11.99
CA ARG A 33 -2.93 7.03 12.91
C ARG A 33 -1.71 7.95 12.78
N ARG A 34 -0.65 7.53 12.09
CA ARG A 34 0.55 8.36 11.92
C ARG A 34 0.24 9.58 11.07
N SER A 35 0.62 10.75 11.57
CA SER A 35 0.66 11.98 10.79
C SER A 35 2.03 12.11 10.16
N TYR A 36 2.07 12.24 8.83
CA TYR A 36 3.32 12.30 8.06
C TYR A 36 3.85 13.74 7.89
N GLY A 37 3.50 14.64 8.81
CA GLY A 37 3.92 16.05 8.80
C GLY A 37 3.37 16.90 7.64
N ALA A 38 2.86 16.28 6.57
CA ALA A 38 2.24 16.93 5.44
C ALA A 38 0.71 16.77 5.49
N PRO A 39 -0.07 17.86 5.40
CA PRO A 39 -1.53 17.80 5.43
C PRO A 39 -2.14 17.07 4.23
N THR A 40 -1.34 16.79 3.19
CA THR A 40 -1.75 16.20 1.92
C THR A 40 -1.60 14.69 1.84
N VAL A 41 -0.96 14.04 2.82
CA VAL A 41 -0.76 12.58 2.83
C VAL A 41 -1.86 11.90 3.64
N SER A 42 -2.68 11.11 2.96
CA SER A 42 -3.68 10.27 3.64
C SER A 42 -3.14 8.88 3.92
N SER A 43 -3.43 8.35 5.11
CA SER A 43 -3.05 7.00 5.52
C SER A 43 -4.31 6.18 5.77
N HIS A 44 -4.36 4.96 5.23
CA HIS A 44 -5.51 4.07 5.35
C HIS A 44 -5.03 2.69 5.75
N PHE A 45 -5.70 2.04 6.70
CA PHE A 45 -5.46 0.63 7.00
C PHE A 45 -6.65 -0.22 6.56
N ILE A 46 -6.43 -1.04 5.53
CA ILE A 46 -7.44 -1.93 4.98
C ILE A 46 -7.30 -3.32 5.60
N TYR A 47 -8.34 -3.74 6.33
CA TYR A 47 -8.39 -5.02 7.00
C TYR A 47 -9.82 -5.56 7.07
N SER A 48 -10.00 -6.72 7.71
CA SER A 48 -11.28 -7.42 7.76
C SER A 48 -12.45 -6.57 8.28
N LYS A 49 -12.22 -5.58 9.16
CA LYS A 49 -13.27 -4.69 9.67
C LYS A 49 -13.27 -3.28 9.05
N ASN A 50 -12.27 -2.93 8.23
CA ASN A 50 -12.19 -1.64 7.55
C ASN A 50 -11.95 -1.83 6.05
N LYS A 51 -13.03 -2.05 5.31
CA LYS A 51 -13.03 -2.31 3.86
C LYS A 51 -14.27 -1.75 3.18
N ALA A 52 -14.75 -0.61 3.66
CA ALA A 52 -15.96 0.03 3.13
C ALA A 52 -15.80 0.33 1.63
N PRO A 53 -16.84 0.15 0.80
CA PRO A 53 -16.74 0.36 -0.65
C PRO A 53 -16.20 1.74 -1.03
N GLY A 54 -16.61 2.81 -0.34
CA GLY A 54 -16.12 4.17 -0.62
C GLY A 54 -14.63 4.35 -0.33
N LEU A 55 -14.08 3.65 0.67
CA LEU A 55 -12.64 3.64 0.93
C LEU A 55 -11.89 2.93 -0.20
N LEU A 56 -12.37 1.76 -0.61
CA LEU A 56 -11.75 0.98 -1.69
C LEU A 56 -11.80 1.73 -3.02
N GLU A 57 -12.91 2.42 -3.31
CA GLU A 57 -13.04 3.24 -4.50
C GLU A 57 -12.07 4.43 -4.49
N LYS A 58 -11.93 5.11 -3.34
CA LYS A 58 -10.97 6.20 -3.16
C LYS A 58 -9.52 5.73 -3.41
N VAL A 59 -9.16 4.57 -2.87
CA VAL A 59 -7.84 3.97 -3.09
C VAL A 59 -7.66 3.55 -4.55
N ALA A 60 -8.66 2.89 -5.15
CA ALA A 60 -8.61 2.44 -6.53
C ALA A 60 -8.52 3.58 -7.55
N LYS A 61 -9.05 4.77 -7.23
CA LYS A 61 -8.95 5.98 -8.04
C LYS A 61 -7.59 6.68 -7.94
N GLY A 62 -6.76 6.33 -6.95
CA GLY A 62 -5.41 6.88 -6.78
C GLY A 62 -5.36 8.40 -6.60
N GLN A 63 -6.38 9.00 -5.97
CA GLN A 63 -6.45 10.45 -5.79
C GLN A 63 -5.56 10.92 -4.64
N GLY A 64 -4.57 11.77 -4.95
CA GLY A 64 -3.66 12.35 -3.98
C GLY A 64 -2.56 11.39 -3.48
N MET A 65 -1.79 11.84 -2.49
CA MET A 65 -0.73 11.04 -1.88
C MET A 65 -1.31 10.13 -0.81
N GLN A 66 -1.11 8.81 -0.96
CA GLN A 66 -1.75 7.81 -0.10
C GLN A 66 -0.74 6.77 0.39
N ILE A 67 -0.85 6.40 1.67
CA ILE A 67 -0.20 5.22 2.24
C ILE A 67 -1.30 4.23 2.60
N VAL A 68 -1.24 3.04 2.00
CA VAL A 68 -2.23 2.00 2.19
C VAL A 68 -1.58 0.85 2.93
N TYR A 69 -1.91 0.72 4.20
CA TYR A 69 -1.56 -0.44 5.01
C TYR A 69 -2.52 -1.58 4.73
N ILE A 70 -2.03 -2.80 4.61
CA ILE A 70 -2.85 -3.97 4.34
C ILE A 70 -2.26 -5.22 4.99
N CYS A 71 -3.12 -6.06 5.55
CA CYS A 71 -2.75 -7.41 5.97
C CYS A 71 -2.62 -8.33 4.74
N PRO A 72 -1.65 -9.26 4.70
CA PRO A 72 -1.45 -10.15 3.55
C PRO A 72 -2.71 -10.91 3.13
N GLU A 73 -3.54 -11.38 4.07
CA GLU A 73 -4.78 -12.12 3.77
C GLU A 73 -5.80 -11.27 3.01
N MET A 74 -5.75 -9.96 3.19
CA MET A 74 -6.62 -9.06 2.43
C MET A 74 -6.22 -8.99 0.96
N LEU A 75 -4.96 -9.24 0.60
CA LEU A 75 -4.49 -9.29 -0.79
C LEU A 75 -5.17 -10.42 -1.58
N GLU A 76 -5.55 -11.50 -0.90
CA GLU A 76 -6.26 -12.64 -1.50
C GLU A 76 -7.77 -12.39 -1.62
N SER A 77 -8.28 -11.27 -1.07
CA SER A 77 -9.71 -10.98 -1.11
C SER A 77 -10.16 -10.42 -2.47
N PRO A 78 -11.36 -10.80 -2.97
CA PRO A 78 -11.87 -10.29 -4.25
C PRO A 78 -12.01 -8.75 -4.30
N ALA A 79 -12.29 -8.13 -3.15
CA ALA A 79 -12.44 -6.68 -3.05
C ALA A 79 -11.12 -5.96 -3.33
N ILE A 80 -10.00 -6.50 -2.82
CA ILE A 80 -8.67 -5.94 -3.02
C ILE A 80 -8.11 -6.31 -4.38
N ALA A 81 -8.40 -7.50 -4.90
CA ALA A 81 -8.05 -7.85 -6.28
C ALA A 81 -8.58 -6.80 -7.27
N ARG A 82 -9.81 -6.29 -7.09
CA ARG A 82 -10.35 -5.19 -7.93
C ARG A 82 -9.54 -3.90 -7.84
N VAL A 83 -9.01 -3.57 -6.67
CA VAL A 83 -8.16 -2.39 -6.45
C VAL A 83 -6.81 -2.60 -7.12
N LEU A 84 -6.13 -3.72 -6.84
CA LEU A 84 -4.79 -4.03 -7.36
C LEU A 84 -4.76 -4.15 -8.89
N HIS A 85 -5.86 -4.58 -9.50
CA HIS A 85 -5.98 -4.69 -10.95
C HIS A 85 -6.54 -3.42 -11.62
N SER A 86 -6.88 -2.37 -10.87
CA SER A 86 -7.39 -1.12 -11.46
C SER A 86 -6.26 -0.33 -12.13
N LEU A 87 -6.48 0.14 -13.36
CA LEU A 87 -5.48 0.94 -14.08
C LEU A 87 -5.06 2.21 -13.32
N PRO A 88 -5.98 2.99 -12.70
CA PRO A 88 -5.59 4.18 -11.96
C PRO A 88 -4.69 3.85 -10.77
N PHE A 89 -5.02 2.81 -9.99
CA PHE A 89 -4.19 2.37 -8.86
C PHE A 89 -2.79 2.01 -9.33
N LYS A 90 -2.67 1.16 -10.38
CA LYS A 90 -1.37 0.75 -10.91
C LYS A 90 -0.52 1.94 -11.37
N SER A 91 -1.13 2.87 -12.10
CA SER A 91 -0.44 4.05 -12.63
C SER A 91 0.07 5.01 -11.55
N GLN A 92 -0.50 4.91 -10.35
CA GLN A 92 -0.13 5.74 -9.19
C GLN A 92 0.68 4.96 -8.16
N LEU A 93 0.82 3.64 -8.29
CA LEU A 93 1.54 2.82 -7.32
C LEU A 93 3.05 3.04 -7.46
N SER A 94 3.61 3.78 -6.52
CA SER A 94 5.02 4.18 -6.50
C SER A 94 5.95 3.15 -5.83
N GLY A 95 5.39 2.24 -5.03
CA GLY A 95 6.17 1.22 -4.35
C GLY A 95 5.35 0.30 -3.47
N ILE A 96 5.87 -0.91 -3.28
CA ILE A 96 5.35 -1.93 -2.38
C ILE A 96 6.37 -2.12 -1.26
N PHE A 97 5.93 -2.06 -0.02
CA PHE A 97 6.76 -2.20 1.17
C PHE A 97 6.28 -3.42 1.94
N LEU A 98 7.16 -4.39 2.15
CA LEU A 98 6.90 -5.54 3.00
C LEU A 98 7.55 -5.32 4.35
N ASP A 99 6.74 -5.20 5.40
CA ASP A 99 7.21 -5.06 6.77
C ASP A 99 7.35 -6.42 7.45
N GLU A 100 8.25 -6.50 8.41
CA GLU A 100 8.61 -7.72 9.15
C GLU A 100 8.84 -8.93 8.24
N ALA A 101 9.62 -8.76 7.18
CA ALA A 101 9.77 -9.76 6.13
C ALA A 101 10.42 -11.08 6.58
N HIS A 102 11.16 -11.09 7.70
CA HIS A 102 11.62 -12.34 8.32
C HIS A 102 10.47 -13.31 8.62
N THR A 103 9.26 -12.78 8.85
CA THR A 103 8.07 -13.58 9.09
C THR A 103 7.74 -14.51 7.94
N VAL A 104 8.11 -14.23 6.68
CA VAL A 104 7.82 -15.11 5.52
C VAL A 104 8.32 -16.54 5.76
N GLN A 105 9.47 -16.71 6.40
CA GLN A 105 10.02 -18.03 6.68
C GLN A 105 9.38 -18.67 7.92
N GLU A 106 9.20 -17.88 8.98
CA GLU A 106 8.59 -18.31 10.24
C GLU A 106 7.11 -18.68 10.07
N SER A 107 6.43 -18.00 9.16
CA SER A 107 5.00 -18.09 8.92
C SER A 107 4.61 -19.20 7.95
N LYS A 108 5.58 -19.93 7.37
CA LYS A 108 5.30 -21.09 6.49
C LYS A 108 4.38 -22.11 7.16
N THR A 109 4.38 -22.19 8.49
CA THR A 109 3.59 -23.13 9.29
C THR A 109 2.28 -22.55 9.85
N TRP A 110 2.08 -21.23 9.86
CA TRP A 110 0.89 -20.61 10.50
C TRP A 110 0.26 -19.43 9.74
N HIS A 111 0.85 -18.95 8.63
CA HIS A 111 0.34 -17.83 7.84
C HIS A 111 0.67 -17.95 6.35
N LEU A 112 -0.14 -18.73 5.62
CA LEU A 112 0.07 -19.05 4.20
C LEU A 112 0.11 -17.83 3.28
N ALA A 113 -0.66 -16.78 3.58
CA ALA A 113 -0.71 -15.58 2.75
C ALA A 113 0.66 -14.86 2.61
N TYR A 114 1.52 -14.99 3.62
CA TYR A 114 2.89 -14.45 3.58
C TYR A 114 3.79 -15.22 2.60
N SER A 115 3.64 -16.54 2.54
CA SER A 115 4.38 -17.40 1.61
C SER A 115 4.09 -17.04 0.15
N ASN A 116 2.91 -16.47 -0.15
CA ASN A 116 2.48 -16.12 -1.50
C ASN A 116 2.87 -14.70 -1.95
N LEU A 117 3.47 -13.88 -1.08
CA LEU A 117 3.78 -12.48 -1.41
C LEU A 117 4.76 -12.32 -2.58
N HIS A 118 5.60 -13.32 -2.83
CA HIS A 118 6.48 -13.37 -4.00
C HIS A 118 5.71 -13.35 -5.33
N LEU A 119 4.46 -13.81 -5.34
CA LEU A 119 3.59 -13.84 -6.52
C LEU A 119 2.88 -12.51 -6.77
N LEU A 120 2.77 -11.64 -5.77
CA LEU A 120 1.93 -10.43 -5.83
C LEU A 120 2.22 -9.58 -7.08
N ARG A 121 3.50 -9.27 -7.33
CA ARG A 121 3.87 -8.43 -8.47
C ARG A 121 3.51 -9.07 -9.81
N ARG A 122 3.72 -10.38 -9.93
CA ARG A 122 3.44 -11.12 -11.17
C ARG A 122 1.94 -11.27 -11.41
N VAL A 123 1.17 -11.65 -10.39
CA VAL A 123 -0.27 -11.86 -10.52
C VAL A 123 -0.99 -10.55 -10.79
N CYS A 124 -0.57 -9.46 -10.14
CA CYS A 124 -1.18 -8.16 -10.31
C CYS A 124 -0.61 -7.35 -11.47
N GLY A 125 0.38 -7.84 -12.23
CA GLY A 125 1.02 -7.09 -13.31
C GLY A 125 1.62 -5.77 -12.81
N LEU A 126 2.49 -5.86 -11.81
CA LEU A 126 3.19 -4.80 -11.09
C LEU A 126 4.71 -5.04 -11.09
N GLU A 127 5.24 -5.67 -12.15
CA GLU A 127 6.64 -6.07 -12.26
C GLU A 127 7.60 -4.87 -12.18
N ASP A 128 7.19 -3.73 -12.75
CA ASP A 128 7.96 -2.49 -12.76
C ASP A 128 7.89 -1.71 -11.44
N VAL A 129 7.02 -2.13 -10.52
CA VAL A 129 6.86 -1.45 -9.23
C VAL A 129 7.95 -1.93 -8.27
N PRO A 130 8.74 -1.02 -7.67
CA PRO A 130 9.77 -1.41 -6.73
C PRO A 130 9.14 -2.04 -5.48
N MET A 131 9.74 -3.15 -5.04
CA MET A 131 9.39 -3.83 -3.80
C MET A 131 10.54 -3.67 -2.81
N VAL A 132 10.26 -3.01 -1.70
CA VAL A 132 11.20 -2.81 -0.58
C VAL A 132 10.81 -3.76 0.53
N VAL A 133 11.79 -4.55 0.98
CA VAL A 133 11.60 -5.58 2.00
C VAL A 133 12.31 -5.15 3.26
N LEU A 134 11.57 -4.95 4.35
CA LEU A 134 12.05 -4.46 5.62
C LEU A 134 11.96 -5.57 6.66
N SER A 135 13.03 -5.72 7.45
CA SER A 135 13.07 -6.66 8.55
C SER A 135 14.06 -6.18 9.60
N THR A 136 13.69 -6.35 10.86
CA THR A 136 14.60 -6.11 12.00
C THR A 136 15.50 -7.32 12.25
N ALA A 137 15.00 -8.53 12.00
CA ALA A 137 15.74 -9.77 12.10
C ALA A 137 16.30 -10.19 10.73
N LEU A 138 17.57 -10.59 10.72
CA LEU A 138 18.19 -11.18 9.53
C LEU A 138 17.83 -12.67 9.51
N PRO A 139 17.05 -13.17 8.53
CA PRO A 139 16.77 -14.60 8.44
C PRO A 139 18.08 -15.34 8.17
N THR A 140 18.30 -16.44 8.88
CA THR A 140 19.50 -17.28 8.74
C THR A 140 19.54 -18.06 7.43
N VAL A 141 18.42 -18.11 6.68
CA VAL A 141 18.30 -18.79 5.38
C VAL A 141 17.40 -17.95 4.46
N TYR A 142 17.81 -17.74 3.20
CA TYR A 142 17.02 -17.08 2.16
C TYR A 142 16.49 -18.09 1.14
#